data_AF-A0A5C4L2Z8-F1
#
_entry.id   AF-A0A5C4L2Z8-F1
#
_cell.length_a   1.000
_cell.length_b   1.000
_cell.length_c   1.000
_cell.angle_alpha   90.00
_cell.angle_beta   90.00
_cell.angle_gamma   90.00
#
_symmetry.space_group_name_H-M   'P 1'
#
loop_
_entity.id
_entity.type
_entity.pdbx_description
1 polymer ?
#
loop_
_entity_poly.entity_id
_entity_poly.type
_entity_poly.pdbx_seq_one_letter_code
_entity_poly.pdbx_strand_id
1 'polypeptide(L)'
;MNNLTTDKVIRYSKVILMAYISFFGVLVMIHNFTDYDSNYTYVAHILSMDTTIANDSIKYRAIDSPMIHHRIYWFIITLEVTYTTLCLIGTYQLYRHINAPAEVFHEAKKFSIMGILAAIFIYYVCLQTVGVEWFDMDTSQSWNAKDWARHIIDFIFPVMIYITLKVER
;
A
#
# COMPACT_ATOMS: atom_id res chain seq x y z
N MET A 1 14.50 -37.77 -5.31
CA MET A 1 14.20 -36.96 -4.10
C MET A 1 14.02 -35.52 -4.56
N ASN A 2 12.87 -34.92 -4.26
CA ASN A 2 12.57 -33.53 -4.64
C ASN A 2 13.48 -32.61 -3.83
N ASN A 3 14.64 -32.25 -4.39
CA ASN A 3 15.62 -31.45 -3.68
C ASN A 3 15.13 -29.99 -3.66
N LEU A 4 14.46 -29.63 -2.56
CA LEU A 4 14.12 -28.26 -2.19
C LEU A 4 15.44 -27.53 -1.90
N THR A 5 16.02 -26.91 -2.93
CA THR A 5 17.27 -26.13 -2.80
C THR A 5 16.98 -24.74 -2.22
N THR A 6 17.99 -24.10 -1.62
CA THR A 6 17.89 -22.72 -1.12
C THR A 6 17.39 -21.75 -2.20
N ASP A 7 17.89 -21.88 -3.45
CA ASP A 7 17.43 -21.05 -4.58
C ASP A 7 15.93 -21.19 -4.83
N LYS A 8 15.40 -22.42 -4.81
CA LYS A 8 13.97 -22.66 -4.96
C LYS A 8 13.19 -22.03 -3.81
N VAL A 9 13.64 -22.20 -2.57
CA VAL A 9 12.99 -21.62 -1.39
C VAL A 9 12.94 -20.09 -1.49
N ILE A 10 14.03 -19.44 -1.93
CA ILE A 10 14.07 -17.99 -2.16
C ILE A 10 13.05 -17.55 -3.21
N ARG A 11 12.86 -18.33 -4.30
CA ARG A 11 11.85 -18.00 -5.30
C ARG A 11 10.43 -18.18 -4.76
N TYR A 12 10.17 -19.27 -4.04
CA TYR A 12 8.87 -19.51 -3.40
C TYR A 12 8.55 -18.43 -2.35
N SER A 13 9.50 -18.05 -1.50
CA SER A 13 9.29 -17.02 -0.48
C SER A 13 8.93 -15.68 -1.11
N LYS A 14 9.58 -15.29 -2.22
CA LYS A 14 9.22 -14.08 -2.98
C LYS A 14 7.79 -14.12 -3.52
N VAL A 15 7.36 -15.27 -4.05
CA VAL A 15 5.96 -15.47 -4.48
C VAL A 15 4.99 -15.35 -3.30
N ILE A 16 5.29 -16.02 -2.18
CA ILE A 16 4.42 -16.06 -1.00
C ILE A 16 4.29 -14.67 -0.37
N LEU A 17 5.40 -13.94 -0.20
CA LEU A 17 5.38 -12.58 0.34
C LEU A 17 4.57 -11.64 -0.55
N MET A 18 4.71 -11.76 -1.87
CA MET A 18 3.89 -11.00 -2.81
C MET A 18 2.42 -11.41 -2.77
N ALA A 19 2.11 -12.68 -2.54
CA ALA A 19 0.74 -13.15 -2.34
C ALA A 19 0.12 -12.54 -1.07
N TYR A 20 0.88 -12.39 0.03
CA TYR A 20 0.39 -11.73 1.24
C TYR A 20 0.03 -10.26 0.98
N ILE A 21 0.92 -9.51 0.31
CA ILE A 21 0.65 -8.10 -0.04
C ILE A 21 -0.54 -7.98 -0.98
N SER A 22 -0.64 -8.88 -1.96
CA SER A 22 -1.75 -8.89 -2.92
C SER A 22 -3.08 -9.21 -2.26
N PHE A 23 -3.09 -10.20 -1.35
CA PHE A 23 -4.27 -10.56 -0.58
C PHE A 23 -4.74 -9.41 0.30
N PHE A 24 -3.80 -8.77 1.01
CA PHE A 24 -4.08 -7.56 1.77
C PHE A 24 -4.69 -6.46 0.89
N GLY A 25 -4.12 -6.18 -0.28
CA GLY A 25 -4.67 -5.19 -1.21
C GLY A 25 -6.07 -5.51 -1.72
N VAL A 26 -6.36 -6.78 -1.99
CA VAL A 26 -7.73 -7.20 -2.36
C VAL A 26 -8.72 -6.93 -1.23
N LEU A 27 -8.35 -7.21 0.02
CA LEU A 27 -9.23 -6.93 1.17
C LEU A 27 -9.46 -5.42 1.36
N VAL A 28 -8.42 -4.60 1.24
CA VAL A 28 -8.53 -3.13 1.28
C VAL A 28 -9.45 -2.64 0.16
N MET A 29 -9.26 -3.13 -1.05
CA MET A 29 -10.08 -2.77 -2.21
C MET A 29 -11.55 -3.14 -1.98
N ILE A 30 -11.84 -4.36 -1.52
CA ILE A 30 -13.21 -4.79 -1.18
C ILE A 30 -13.80 -3.83 -0.14
N HIS A 31 -13.09 -3.56 0.94
CA HIS A 31 -13.55 -2.67 2.01
C HIS A 31 -13.91 -1.28 1.50
N ASN A 32 -13.05 -0.66 0.68
CA ASN A 32 -13.29 0.67 0.12
C ASN A 32 -14.47 0.74 -0.86
N PHE A 33 -14.82 -0.37 -1.53
CA PHE A 33 -16.00 -0.41 -2.40
C PHE A 33 -17.28 -0.81 -1.67
N THR A 34 -17.22 -1.73 -0.71
CA THR A 34 -18.42 -2.24 -0.03
C THR A 34 -18.87 -1.35 1.11
N ASP A 35 -17.94 -0.66 1.78
CA ASP A 35 -18.19 0.27 2.87
C ASP A 35 -17.69 1.67 2.52
N TYR A 36 -18.10 2.14 1.34
CA TYR A 36 -17.63 3.41 0.77
C TYR A 36 -17.88 4.59 1.71
N ASP A 37 -19.09 4.68 2.29
CA ASP A 37 -19.48 5.83 3.11
C ASP A 37 -18.63 5.95 4.39
N SER A 38 -18.33 4.84 5.06
CA SER A 38 -17.49 4.86 6.27
C SER A 38 -16.05 5.27 5.95
N ASN A 39 -15.47 4.72 4.89
CA ASN A 39 -14.11 5.05 4.48
C ASN A 39 -14.00 6.49 3.90
N TYR A 40 -15.02 6.94 3.16
CA TYR A 40 -15.13 8.33 2.73
C TYR A 40 -15.19 9.27 3.94
N THR A 41 -16.04 8.96 4.92
CA THR A 41 -16.20 9.76 6.14
C THR A 41 -14.88 9.85 6.91
N TYR A 42 -14.11 8.76 6.94
CA TYR A 42 -12.77 8.73 7.51
C TYR A 42 -11.84 9.77 6.85
N VAL A 43 -11.79 9.78 5.52
CA VAL A 43 -10.98 10.75 4.76
C VAL A 43 -11.51 12.17 4.92
N ALA A 44 -12.83 12.36 4.92
CA ALA A 44 -13.46 13.66 5.09
C ALA A 44 -13.05 14.31 6.42
N HIS A 45 -13.10 13.57 7.53
CA HIS A 45 -12.69 14.07 8.86
C HIS A 45 -11.21 14.43 8.96
N ILE A 46 -10.34 13.68 8.27
CA ILE A 46 -8.91 14.03 8.18
C ILE A 46 -8.75 15.35 7.44
N LEU A 47 -9.41 15.50 6.29
CA LEU A 47 -9.27 16.68 5.44
C LEU A 47 -9.89 17.93 6.07
N SER A 48 -11.00 17.81 6.81
CA SER A 48 -11.62 18.92 7.54
C SER A 48 -10.86 19.32 8.80
N MET A 49 -9.98 18.46 9.32
CA MET A 49 -9.25 18.67 10.57
C MET A 49 -10.16 18.97 11.78
N ASP A 50 -11.45 18.60 11.71
CA ASP A 50 -12.51 19.00 12.65
C ASP A 50 -12.41 18.30 14.02
N THR A 51 -11.66 17.20 14.08
CA THR A 51 -11.41 16.40 15.28
C THR A 51 -9.96 16.44 15.76
N THR A 52 -9.12 17.23 15.11
CA THR A 52 -7.70 17.38 15.45
C THR A 52 -7.52 18.33 16.64
N ILE A 53 -6.46 18.13 17.42
CA ILE A 53 -6.04 19.08 18.47
C ILE A 53 -5.11 20.13 17.82
N ALA A 54 -5.49 20.59 16.63
CA ALA A 54 -4.71 21.54 15.85
C ALA A 54 -4.73 22.92 16.52
N ASN A 55 -3.54 23.55 16.59
CA ASN A 55 -3.43 24.97 16.90
C ASN A 55 -4.21 25.79 15.85
N ASP A 56 -4.86 26.88 16.25
CA ASP A 56 -5.58 27.76 15.32
C ASP A 56 -4.71 28.26 14.17
N SER A 57 -3.38 28.28 14.36
CA SER A 57 -2.40 28.65 13.34
C SER A 57 -2.31 27.69 12.14
N ILE A 58 -2.80 26.45 12.23
CA ILE A 58 -2.73 25.45 11.13
C ILE A 58 -4.10 25.11 10.52
N LYS A 59 -5.20 25.58 11.11
CA LYS A 59 -6.57 25.30 10.62
C LYS A 59 -6.85 25.83 9.20
N TYR A 60 -6.06 26.78 8.71
CA TYR A 60 -6.17 27.25 7.32
C TYR A 60 -5.92 26.16 6.26
N ARG A 61 -5.33 25.03 6.67
CA ARG A 61 -5.05 23.87 5.81
C ARG A 61 -6.28 22.99 5.58
N ALA A 62 -7.32 23.13 6.41
CA ALA A 62 -8.52 22.34 6.33
C ALA A 62 -9.21 22.53 4.97
N ILE A 63 -9.81 21.44 4.49
CA ILE A 63 -10.63 21.41 3.29
C ILE A 63 -12.03 21.02 3.75
N ASP A 64 -13.01 21.89 3.62
CA ASP A 64 -14.39 21.62 4.06
C ASP A 64 -15.33 21.22 2.92
N SER A 65 -14.86 21.25 1.67
CA SER A 65 -15.68 20.98 0.49
C SER A 65 -15.91 19.48 0.29
N PRO A 66 -17.16 18.98 0.42
CA PRO A 66 -17.46 17.55 0.22
C PRO A 66 -17.11 17.07 -1.20
N MET A 67 -17.24 17.96 -2.18
CA MET A 67 -16.87 17.66 -3.56
C MET A 67 -15.36 17.39 -3.70
N ILE A 68 -14.52 18.12 -2.96
CA ILE A 68 -13.07 17.89 -2.96
C ILE A 68 -12.73 16.61 -2.19
N HIS A 69 -13.42 16.35 -1.07
CA HIS A 69 -13.27 15.10 -0.32
C HIS A 69 -13.52 13.88 -1.20
N HIS A 70 -14.61 13.85 -1.96
CA HIS A 70 -14.90 12.74 -2.87
C HIS A 70 -13.82 12.57 -3.95
N ARG A 71 -13.30 13.67 -4.51
CA ARG A 71 -12.24 13.62 -5.51
C ARG A 71 -10.93 13.06 -4.96
N ILE A 72 -10.55 13.47 -3.75
CA ILE A 72 -9.37 12.95 -3.07
C ILE A 72 -9.58 11.47 -2.73
N TYR A 73 -10.76 11.10 -2.24
CA TYR A 73 -11.04 9.72 -1.92
C TYR A 73 -11.05 8.81 -3.16
N TRP A 74 -11.62 9.24 -4.29
CA TRP A 74 -11.51 8.52 -5.57
C TRP A 74 -10.08 8.39 -6.06
N PHE A 75 -9.25 9.42 -5.85
CA PHE A 75 -7.83 9.35 -6.17
C PHE A 75 -7.12 8.26 -5.33
N ILE A 76 -7.39 8.21 -4.02
CA ILE A 76 -6.85 7.16 -3.12
C ILE A 76 -7.29 5.78 -3.61
N ILE A 77 -8.59 5.54 -3.83
CA ILE A 77 -9.10 4.24 -4.30
C ILE A 77 -8.46 3.86 -5.65
N THR A 78 -8.28 4.81 -6.57
CA THR A 78 -7.65 4.54 -7.87
C THR A 78 -6.21 4.07 -7.70
N LEU A 79 -5.46 4.68 -6.79
CA LEU A 79 -4.10 4.24 -6.45
C LEU A 79 -4.12 2.87 -5.78
N GLU A 80 -5.10 2.60 -4.92
CA GLU A 80 -5.26 1.30 -4.25
C GLU A 80 -5.54 0.16 -5.22
N VAL A 81 -6.46 0.39 -6.16
CA VAL A 81 -6.75 -0.54 -7.27
C VAL A 81 -5.49 -0.75 -8.12
N THR A 82 -4.74 0.32 -8.40
CA THR A 82 -3.53 0.26 -9.21
C THR A 82 -2.45 -0.59 -8.53
N TYR A 83 -2.12 -0.32 -7.27
CA TYR A 83 -1.10 -1.11 -6.58
C TYR A 83 -1.54 -2.56 -6.42
N THR A 84 -2.81 -2.81 -6.07
CA THR A 84 -3.34 -4.16 -5.86
C THR A 84 -3.26 -4.97 -7.14
N THR A 85 -3.65 -4.37 -8.26
CA THR A 85 -3.57 -5.00 -9.58
C THR A 85 -2.12 -5.30 -9.96
N LEU A 86 -1.20 -4.36 -9.76
CA LEU A 86 0.23 -4.56 -10.04
C LEU A 86 0.83 -5.67 -9.17
N CYS A 87 0.49 -5.72 -7.88
CA CYS A 87 0.92 -6.78 -6.97
C CYS A 87 0.35 -8.15 -7.36
N LEU A 88 -0.92 -8.23 -7.77
CA LEU A 88 -1.54 -9.46 -8.27
C LEU A 88 -0.85 -9.95 -9.55
N ILE A 89 -0.62 -9.06 -10.52
CA ILE A 89 0.11 -9.38 -11.74
C ILE A 89 1.54 -9.83 -11.40
N GLY A 90 2.22 -9.13 -10.50
CA GLY A 90 3.57 -9.49 -10.05
C GLY A 90 3.62 -10.87 -9.39
N THR A 91 2.70 -11.15 -8.47
CA THR A 91 2.55 -12.46 -7.81
C THR A 91 2.34 -13.57 -8.85
N TYR A 92 1.41 -13.36 -9.79
CA TYR A 92 1.13 -14.30 -10.86
C TYR A 92 2.35 -14.53 -11.75
N GLN A 93 3.06 -13.47 -12.16
CA GLN A 93 4.25 -13.57 -13.01
C GLN A 93 5.38 -14.33 -12.31
N LEU A 94 5.60 -14.08 -11.01
CA LEU A 94 6.60 -14.81 -10.22
C LEU A 94 6.25 -16.28 -10.06
N TYR A 95 4.98 -16.58 -9.79
CA TYR A 95 4.50 -17.97 -9.70
C TYR A 95 4.67 -18.71 -11.03
N ARG A 96 4.28 -18.08 -12.14
CA ARG A 96 4.39 -18.65 -13.49
C ARG A 96 5.83 -18.94 -13.89
N HIS A 97 6.78 -18.08 -13.51
CA HIS A 97 8.19 -18.21 -13.89
C HIS A 97 9.07 -18.81 -12.80
N ILE A 98 8.48 -19.46 -11.80
CA ILE A 98 9.21 -19.94 -10.63
C ILE A 98 10.34 -20.94 -10.95
N ASN A 99 10.14 -21.76 -11.98
CA ASN A 99 11.13 -22.73 -12.49
C ASN A 99 11.90 -22.25 -13.73
N ALA A 100 11.72 -20.99 -14.14
CA ALA A 100 12.38 -20.43 -15.32
C ALA A 100 13.87 -20.12 -15.05
N PRO A 101 14.69 -19.83 -16.07
CA PRO A 101 16.06 -19.34 -15.87
C PRO A 101 16.10 -18.07 -15.01
N ALA A 102 17.18 -17.86 -14.26
CA ALA A 102 17.31 -16.74 -13.30
C ALA A 102 17.02 -15.37 -13.90
N GLU A 103 17.41 -15.13 -15.16
CA GLU A 103 17.16 -13.86 -15.85
C GLU A 103 15.66 -13.63 -16.10
N VAL A 104 14.94 -14.67 -16.51
CA VAL A 104 13.50 -14.60 -16.74
C VAL A 104 12.75 -14.38 -15.42
N PHE A 105 13.16 -15.07 -14.35
CA PHE A 105 12.57 -14.84 -13.03
C PHE A 105 12.88 -13.43 -12.50
N HIS A 106 14.08 -12.91 -12.75
CA HIS A 106 14.46 -11.56 -12.36
C HIS A 106 13.54 -10.50 -13.02
N GLU A 107 13.31 -10.64 -14.32
CA GLU A 107 12.42 -9.75 -15.08
C GLU A 107 10.95 -9.84 -14.64
N ALA A 108 10.50 -11.01 -14.15
CA ALA A 108 9.15 -11.18 -13.64
C ALA A 108 8.83 -10.32 -12.41
N LYS A 109 9.86 -9.81 -11.70
CA LYS A 109 9.71 -9.01 -10.46
C LYS A 109 9.22 -7.59 -10.70
N LYS A 110 9.29 -7.05 -11.93
CA LYS A 110 9.00 -5.63 -12.22
C LYS A 110 7.61 -5.17 -11.76
N PHE A 111 6.57 -5.98 -11.97
CA PHE A 111 5.21 -5.63 -11.55
C PHE A 111 5.06 -5.62 -10.04
N SER A 112 5.72 -6.55 -9.33
CA SER A 112 5.79 -6.54 -7.87
C SER A 112 6.46 -5.28 -7.34
N ILE A 113 7.56 -4.84 -7.96
CA ILE A 113 8.29 -3.64 -7.57
C ILE A 113 7.43 -2.39 -7.81
N MET A 114 6.80 -2.27 -8.98
CA MET A 114 5.88 -1.16 -9.28
C MET A 114 4.69 -1.11 -8.33
N GLY A 115 4.10 -2.26 -8.01
CA GLY A 115 2.99 -2.36 -7.06
C GLY A 115 3.41 -1.95 -5.64
N ILE A 116 4.53 -2.46 -5.14
CA ILE A 116 5.01 -2.04 -3.81
C ILE A 116 5.36 -0.55 -3.78
N LEU A 117 5.95 0.01 -4.84
CA LEU A 117 6.24 1.44 -4.92
C LEU A 117 4.96 2.29 -4.87
N ALA A 118 3.91 1.88 -5.58
CA ALA A 118 2.60 2.54 -5.52
C ALA A 118 1.99 2.44 -4.12
N ALA A 119 2.10 1.29 -3.45
CA ALA A 119 1.67 1.14 -2.06
C ALA A 119 2.46 2.06 -1.12
N ILE A 120 3.79 2.15 -1.25
CA ILE A 120 4.61 3.07 -0.46
C ILE A 120 4.15 4.52 -0.66
N PHE A 121 3.83 4.92 -1.89
CA PHE A 121 3.31 6.27 -2.15
C PHE A 121 2.02 6.54 -1.37
N ILE A 122 1.07 5.60 -1.37
CA ILE A 122 -0.20 5.76 -0.62
C ILE A 122 0.07 5.84 0.88
N TYR A 123 0.73 4.82 1.45
CA TYR A 123 0.83 4.69 2.91
C TYR A 123 1.85 5.65 3.52
N TYR A 124 2.94 5.98 2.81
CA TYR A 124 3.92 6.94 3.29
C TYR A 124 3.55 8.37 2.88
N VAL A 125 3.44 8.67 1.58
CA VAL A 125 3.23 10.05 1.15
C VAL A 125 1.82 10.53 1.47
N CYS A 126 0.77 9.79 1.10
CA CYS A 126 -0.60 10.25 1.33
C CYS A 126 -1.00 10.21 2.81
N LEU A 127 -0.66 9.16 3.55
CA LEU A 127 -1.09 9.03 4.95
C LEU A 127 -0.09 9.58 5.96
N GLN A 128 1.20 9.24 5.91
CA GLN A 128 2.17 9.80 6.86
C GLN A 128 2.50 11.25 6.53
N THR A 129 3.00 11.54 5.33
CA THR A 129 3.46 12.90 5.02
C THR A 129 2.29 13.89 4.88
N VAL A 130 1.25 13.55 4.13
CA VAL A 130 0.11 14.46 3.96
C VAL A 130 -0.87 14.33 5.12
N GLY A 131 -1.35 13.14 5.45
CA GLY A 131 -2.29 12.95 6.56
C GLY A 131 -1.75 13.44 7.91
N VAL A 132 -0.58 12.94 8.35
CA VAL A 132 -0.02 13.32 9.66
C VAL A 132 0.56 14.73 9.62
N GLU A 133 1.53 15.03 8.76
CA GLU A 133 2.27 16.31 8.89
C GLU A 133 1.50 17.52 8.37
N TRP A 134 0.68 17.37 7.31
CA TRP A 134 -0.10 18.49 6.79
C TRP A 134 -1.42 18.68 7.54
N PHE A 135 -2.18 17.59 7.73
CA PHE A 135 -3.52 17.60 8.33
C PHE A 135 -3.57 17.27 9.82
N ASP A 136 -2.44 17.05 10.49
CA ASP A 136 -2.37 16.79 11.95
C ASP A 136 -3.23 15.58 12.38
N MET A 137 -3.38 14.60 11.47
CA MET A 137 -4.25 13.43 11.62
C MET A 137 -4.00 12.66 12.92
N ASP A 138 -2.75 12.62 13.39
CA ASP A 138 -2.38 11.79 14.53
C ASP A 138 -2.80 12.34 15.89
N THR A 139 -3.26 13.59 15.93
CA THR A 139 -3.84 14.19 17.14
C THR A 139 -5.31 13.84 17.32
N SER A 140 -6.00 13.41 16.25
CA SER A 140 -7.38 12.94 16.33
C SER A 140 -7.46 11.62 17.10
N GLN A 141 -8.39 11.51 18.04
CA GLN A 141 -8.62 10.27 18.80
C GLN A 141 -9.40 9.23 18.00
N SER A 142 -10.17 9.65 17.00
CA SER A 142 -11.10 8.79 16.27
C SER A 142 -10.67 8.55 14.82
N TRP A 143 -9.98 9.51 14.21
CA TRP A 143 -9.66 9.51 12.77
C TRP A 143 -8.14 9.54 12.56
N ASN A 144 -7.44 8.57 13.14
CA ASN A 144 -5.99 8.47 13.09
C ASN A 144 -5.52 7.14 12.50
N ALA A 145 -4.93 7.21 11.29
CA ALA A 145 -4.40 6.05 10.57
C ALA A 145 -2.87 5.92 10.67
N LYS A 146 -2.20 6.72 11.49
CA LYS A 146 -0.72 6.81 11.54
C LYS A 146 -0.06 5.47 11.82
N ASP A 147 -0.46 4.78 12.88
CA ASP A 147 0.21 3.53 13.24
C ASP A 147 -0.15 2.39 12.27
N TRP A 148 -1.39 2.36 11.80
CA TRP A 148 -1.82 1.40 10.78
C TRP A 148 -1.00 1.55 9.48
N ALA A 149 -0.88 2.77 8.96
CA ALA A 149 -0.10 3.06 7.76
C ALA A 149 1.40 2.77 7.98
N ARG A 150 1.93 3.07 9.17
CA ARG A 150 3.33 2.75 9.52
C ARG A 150 3.59 1.25 9.46
N HIS A 151 2.73 0.43 10.08
CA HIS A 151 2.92 -1.03 10.07
C HIS A 151 2.91 -1.61 8.65
N ILE A 152 2.11 -1.04 7.74
CA ILE A 152 2.13 -1.44 6.34
C ILE A 152 3.48 -1.11 5.69
N ILE A 153 3.99 0.10 5.88
CA ILE A 153 5.31 0.51 5.38
C ILE A 153 6.43 -0.38 5.93
N ASP A 154 6.43 -0.62 7.25
CA ASP A 154 7.42 -1.43 7.94
C ASP A 154 7.46 -2.85 7.40
N PHE A 155 6.33 -3.38 6.92
CA PHE A 155 6.27 -4.68 6.27
C PHE A 155 6.67 -4.63 4.78
N ILE A 156 6.11 -3.72 3.99
CA ILE A 156 6.29 -3.73 2.53
C ILE A 156 7.66 -3.24 2.08
N PHE A 157 8.31 -2.32 2.82
CA PHE A 157 9.60 -1.77 2.43
C PHE A 157 10.72 -2.83 2.50
N PRO A 158 10.88 -3.63 3.58
CA PRO A 158 11.80 -4.77 3.57
C PRO A 158 11.47 -5.81 2.49
N VAL A 159 10.18 -6.06 2.20
CA VAL A 159 9.79 -6.96 1.11
C VAL A 159 10.24 -6.42 -0.25
N MET A 160 10.15 -5.10 -0.49
CA MET A 160 10.66 -4.47 -1.70
C MET A 160 12.16 -4.70 -1.86
N ILE A 161 12.94 -4.47 -0.79
CA ILE A 161 14.38 -4.74 -0.78
C ILE A 161 14.62 -6.21 -1.10
N TYR A 162 13.96 -7.13 -0.40
CA TYR A 162 14.11 -8.57 -0.61
C TYR A 162 13.78 -9.02 -2.05
N ILE A 163 12.70 -8.48 -2.63
CA ILE A 163 12.30 -8.78 -4.01
C ILE A 163 13.35 -8.28 -5.00
N THR A 164 13.88 -7.07 -4.85
CA THR A 164 14.85 -6.50 -5.81
C THR A 164 16.17 -7.28 -5.87
N LEU A 165 16.62 -7.85 -4.74
CA LEU A 165 17.83 -8.68 -4.70
C LEU A 165 17.80 -9.81 -5.75
N LYS A 166 18.93 -10.01 -6.45
CA LYS A 166 19.14 -11.09 -7.44
C LYS A 166 20.08 -12.13 -6.84
N VAL A 167 19.58 -12.88 -5.86
CA VAL A 167 20.36 -13.90 -5.12
C VAL A 167 20.03 -15.33 -5.56
N GLU A 168 18.86 -15.50 -6.18
CA GLU A 168 18.39 -16.73 -6.78
C GLU A 168 19.15 -17.04 -8.09
N ARG A 169 19.79 -18.21 -8.15
CA ARG A 169 20.36 -18.77 -9.39
C ARG A 169 19.33 -19.61 -10.17
#